data_AF-A0A918JW46-F1
#
_entry.id   AF-A0A918JW46-F1
#
_cell.length_a   1.000
_cell.length_b   1.000
_cell.length_c   1.000
_cell.angle_alpha   90.00
_cell.angle_beta   90.00
_cell.angle_gamma   90.00
#
_symmetry.space_group_name_H-M   'P 1'
#
loop_
_entity.id
_entity.type
_entity.pdbx_description
1 polymer ?
#
loop_
_entity_poly.entity_id
_entity_poly.type
_entity_poly.pdbx_seq_one_letter_code
_entity_poly.pdbx_strand_id
1 'polypeptide(L)'
;MGKNTFELIIDGEVKATASIEVKDCCCEKSKPAKSFTQLVELVKQAEEVLVENGYDDMGDRISIIRGIYYGTEWSLDYKNEESKVRNNVFTLYTGSSVVADAREVLKCSEDCEADLFNSFFNSFEVSDSNYKAVDFGHLIIGMDSRRSWTSKTVSLNGGTGLENNTWVGDLGGGTAKLALDRVKNPSKRSRTMFPISGSSYGAMVNLEGDIAAYVVGMDEESDSKIDDPTDNFEMIHEALKDYFDNKWDKRSYYFLKMLKGDFKDGKLINKDKLIENCAEIFEDFAFYYAALRYTKEELAPASSYFYPASQEMASIFIDGLIHVVDNPKDMIARRTNPSPEPKTESNVNKIENAIEKIKDWF
;
A
#
# COMPACT_ATOMS: atom_id res chain seq x y z
N MET A 1 -14.84 -10.71 -34.14
CA MET A 1 -14.79 -9.43 -34.88
C MET A 1 -15.94 -9.40 -35.87
N GLY A 2 -17.10 -8.98 -35.39
CA GLY A 2 -18.24 -8.65 -36.24
C GLY A 2 -18.06 -7.24 -36.82
N LYS A 3 -18.15 -7.12 -38.14
CA LYS A 3 -18.18 -5.82 -38.82
C LYS A 3 -19.63 -5.49 -39.15
N ASN A 4 -20.23 -4.57 -38.41
CA ASN A 4 -21.55 -4.06 -38.72
C ASN A 4 -21.40 -2.89 -39.69
N THR A 5 -21.93 -3.07 -40.90
CA THR A 5 -21.90 -2.05 -41.95
C THR A 5 -23.27 -1.42 -42.06
N PHE A 6 -23.33 -0.10 -41.93
CA PHE A 6 -24.52 0.72 -42.10
C PHE A 6 -24.40 1.50 -43.40
N GLU A 7 -25.42 1.40 -44.25
CA GLU A 7 -25.50 2.11 -45.52
C GLU A 7 -26.59 3.19 -45.43
N LEU A 8 -26.25 4.43 -45.79
CA LEU A 8 -27.22 5.49 -45.99
C LEU A 8 -27.69 5.44 -47.45
N ILE A 9 -28.95 5.10 -47.66
CA ILE A 9 -29.56 5.02 -49.00
C ILE A 9 -30.49 6.22 -49.21
N ILE A 10 -30.28 6.98 -50.28
CA ILE A 10 -31.17 8.07 -50.72
C ILE A 10 -31.51 7.82 -52.18
N ASP A 11 -32.80 7.79 -52.50
CA ASP A 11 -33.35 7.53 -53.84
C ASP A 11 -32.87 6.21 -54.48
N GLY A 12 -32.64 5.19 -53.65
CA GLY A 12 -32.20 3.87 -54.11
C GLY A 12 -30.68 3.75 -54.36
N GLU A 13 -29.92 4.82 -54.10
CA GLU A 13 -28.45 4.82 -54.20
C GLU A 13 -27.80 4.92 -52.82
N VAL A 14 -26.77 4.09 -52.57
CA VAL A 14 -25.92 4.21 -51.38
C VAL A 14 -25.12 5.50 -51.46
N LYS A 15 -25.39 6.43 -50.54
CA LYS A 15 -24.73 7.74 -50.46
C LYS A 15 -23.56 7.76 -49.48
N ALA A 16 -23.58 6.89 -48.48
CA ALA A 16 -22.49 6.73 -47.52
C ALA A 16 -22.52 5.33 -46.90
N THR A 17 -21.35 4.85 -46.51
CA THR A 17 -21.18 3.58 -45.80
C THR A 17 -20.33 3.84 -44.58
N ALA A 18 -20.86 3.50 -43.40
CA ALA A 18 -20.13 3.51 -42.15
C ALA A 18 -19.98 2.07 -41.68
N SER A 19 -18.78 1.68 -41.27
CA SER A 19 -18.55 0.38 -40.63
C SER A 19 -18.13 0.62 -39.20
N ILE A 20 -18.83 -0.02 -38.27
CA ILE A 20 -18.42 -0.08 -36.87
C ILE A 20 -17.89 -1.49 -36.65
N GLU A 21 -16.64 -1.59 -36.23
CA GLU A 21 -16.10 -2.84 -35.71
C GLU A 21 -16.61 -3.00 -34.28
N VAL A 22 -17.45 -4.00 -34.05
CA VAL A 22 -17.89 -4.37 -32.71
C VAL A 22 -16.92 -5.45 -32.24
N LYS A 23 -16.11 -5.12 -31.24
CA LYS A 23 -15.23 -6.09 -30.57
C LYS A 23 -16.13 -6.93 -29.66
N ASP A 24 -16.34 -8.19 -30.05
CA ASP A 24 -17.01 -9.17 -29.19
C ASP A 24 -16.21 -9.30 -27.87
N CYS A 25 -16.90 -9.36 -26.74
CA CYS A 25 -16.22 -9.54 -25.45
C CYS A 25 -15.48 -10.89 -25.45
N CYS A 26 -14.17 -10.86 -25.20
CA CYS A 26 -13.33 -12.05 -25.02
C CYS A 26 -13.16 -12.44 -23.55
N CYS A 27 -13.71 -11.65 -22.63
CA CYS A 27 -13.41 -11.72 -21.21
C CYS A 27 -14.40 -12.62 -20.45
N GLU A 28 -13.90 -13.51 -19.60
CA GLU A 28 -14.75 -14.28 -18.69
C GLU A 28 -15.32 -13.41 -17.56
N LYS A 29 -16.48 -13.78 -17.03
CA LYS A 29 -17.05 -13.08 -15.87
C LYS A 29 -16.18 -13.24 -14.63
N SER A 30 -15.56 -12.14 -14.20
CA SER A 30 -14.73 -12.08 -12.99
C SER A 30 -15.55 -12.07 -11.70
N LYS A 31 -14.90 -12.42 -10.59
CA LYS A 31 -15.46 -12.40 -9.22
C LYS A 31 -14.40 -11.88 -8.25
N PRO A 32 -14.82 -11.31 -7.10
CA PRO A 32 -13.89 -10.97 -6.04
C PRO A 32 -13.08 -12.19 -5.59
N ALA A 33 -11.77 -12.01 -5.47
CA ALA A 33 -10.83 -13.02 -5.02
C ALA A 33 -10.99 -13.31 -3.53
N LYS A 34 -10.99 -14.59 -3.16
CA LYS A 34 -11.08 -15.07 -1.78
C LYS A 34 -9.88 -15.88 -1.33
N SER A 35 -8.91 -16.09 -2.22
CA SER A 35 -7.67 -16.81 -1.99
C SER A 35 -6.55 -16.20 -2.84
N PHE A 36 -5.30 -16.47 -2.50
CA PHE A 36 -4.16 -15.93 -3.23
C PHE A 36 -4.13 -16.42 -4.68
N THR A 37 -4.48 -17.69 -4.93
CA THR A 37 -4.64 -18.21 -6.29
C THR A 37 -5.69 -17.43 -7.08
N GLN A 38 -6.83 -17.09 -6.46
CA GLN A 38 -7.86 -16.29 -7.12
C GLN A 38 -7.43 -14.85 -7.34
N LEU A 39 -6.62 -14.27 -6.45
CA LEU A 39 -6.05 -12.94 -6.63
C LEU A 39 -5.08 -12.92 -7.81
N VAL A 40 -4.18 -13.92 -7.90
CA VAL A 40 -3.26 -14.07 -9.04
C VAL A 40 -4.03 -14.19 -10.35
N GLU A 41 -5.08 -15.00 -10.41
CA GLU A 41 -5.89 -15.14 -11.63
C GLU A 41 -6.66 -13.85 -11.97
N LEU A 42 -7.20 -13.15 -10.97
CA LEU A 42 -7.89 -11.87 -11.18
C LEU A 42 -6.92 -10.81 -11.73
N VAL A 43 -5.69 -10.76 -11.21
CA VAL A 43 -4.64 -9.87 -11.73
C VAL A 43 -4.25 -10.25 -13.14
N LYS A 44 -4.04 -11.54 -13.42
CA LYS A 44 -3.73 -12.02 -14.77
C LYS A 44 -4.79 -11.60 -15.78
N GLN A 45 -6.07 -11.84 -15.47
CA GLN A 45 -7.18 -11.45 -16.34
C GLN A 45 -7.20 -9.93 -16.59
N ALA A 46 -6.91 -9.14 -15.56
CA ALA A 46 -6.85 -7.69 -15.69
C ALA A 46 -5.69 -7.23 -16.58
N GLU A 47 -4.52 -7.84 -16.42
CA GLU A 47 -3.37 -7.52 -17.26
C GLU A 47 -3.60 -7.87 -18.73
N GLU A 48 -4.25 -9.01 -19.02
CA GLU A 48 -4.64 -9.38 -20.39
C GLU A 48 -5.54 -8.32 -21.03
N VAL A 49 -6.55 -7.82 -20.30
CA VAL A 49 -7.43 -6.74 -20.78
C VAL A 49 -6.68 -5.42 -20.96
N LEU A 50 -5.79 -5.08 -20.05
CA LEU A 50 -5.01 -3.84 -20.12
C LEU A 50 -4.03 -3.86 -21.30
N VAL A 51 -3.36 -4.99 -21.56
CA VAL A 51 -2.50 -5.19 -22.73
C VAL A 51 -3.31 -5.04 -24.02
N GLU A 52 -4.49 -5.67 -24.11
CA GLU A 52 -5.37 -5.49 -25.28
C GLU A 52 -5.82 -4.04 -25.48
N ASN A 53 -5.88 -3.25 -24.41
CA ASN A 53 -6.22 -1.83 -24.43
C ASN A 53 -5.01 -0.90 -24.58
N GLY A 54 -3.82 -1.45 -24.89
CA GLY A 54 -2.61 -0.69 -25.22
C GLY A 54 -1.73 -0.33 -24.04
N TYR A 55 -1.96 -0.92 -22.86
CA TYR A 55 -1.12 -0.74 -21.67
C TYR A 55 -0.12 -1.89 -21.54
N ASP A 56 0.83 -1.94 -22.46
CA ASP A 56 1.88 -2.97 -22.55
C ASP A 56 2.96 -2.85 -21.46
N ASP A 57 3.13 -1.67 -20.87
CA ASP A 57 4.04 -1.43 -19.76
C ASP A 57 3.45 -1.94 -18.43
N MET A 58 4.19 -2.81 -17.71
CA MET A 58 3.77 -3.33 -16.40
C MET A 58 3.53 -2.20 -15.40
N GLY A 59 4.32 -1.15 -15.48
CA GLY A 59 4.20 0.00 -14.62
C GLY A 59 2.88 0.75 -14.82
N ASP A 60 2.45 0.97 -16.07
CA ASP A 60 1.12 1.52 -16.35
C ASP A 60 0.02 0.64 -15.75
N ARG A 61 0.14 -0.69 -15.90
CA ARG A 61 -0.81 -1.64 -15.30
C ARG A 61 -0.85 -1.55 -13.77
N ILE A 62 0.31 -1.46 -13.11
CA ILE A 62 0.41 -1.24 -11.66
C ILE A 62 -0.32 0.04 -11.26
N SER A 63 -0.06 1.15 -11.96
CA SER A 63 -0.65 2.46 -11.67
C SER A 63 -2.18 2.46 -11.84
N ILE A 64 -2.69 1.82 -12.90
CA ILE A 64 -4.13 1.68 -13.16
C ILE A 64 -4.81 0.86 -12.06
N ILE A 65 -4.26 -0.31 -11.73
CA ILE A 65 -4.84 -1.20 -10.70
C ILE A 65 -4.78 -0.51 -9.32
N ARG A 66 -3.67 0.16 -8.99
CA ARG A 66 -3.58 0.97 -7.77
C ARG A 66 -4.68 2.03 -7.72
N GLY A 67 -5.03 2.65 -8.84
CA GLY A 67 -6.09 3.67 -8.92
C GLY A 67 -7.46 3.21 -8.42
N ILE A 68 -7.70 1.90 -8.30
CA ILE A 68 -8.90 1.32 -7.68
C ILE A 68 -8.88 1.49 -6.15
N TYR A 69 -7.70 1.53 -5.53
CA TYR A 69 -7.53 1.57 -4.08
C TYR A 69 -7.12 2.95 -3.56
N TYR A 70 -6.26 3.67 -4.28
CA TYR A 70 -5.69 4.95 -3.82
C TYR A 70 -5.44 5.96 -4.94
N GLY A 71 -5.49 7.25 -4.58
CA GLY A 71 -5.02 8.34 -5.43
C GLY A 71 -6.00 8.82 -6.49
N THR A 72 -7.26 8.39 -6.42
CA THR A 72 -8.33 8.80 -7.35
C THR A 72 -9.64 9.06 -6.61
N GLU A 73 -10.53 9.86 -7.19
CA GLU A 73 -11.85 10.17 -6.61
C GLU A 73 -12.85 8.99 -6.69
N TRP A 74 -12.49 7.89 -7.35
CA TRP A 74 -13.29 6.67 -7.41
C TRP A 74 -12.65 5.50 -6.66
N SER A 75 -11.54 5.76 -5.96
CA SER A 75 -10.82 4.74 -5.21
C SER A 75 -11.57 4.29 -3.96
N LEU A 76 -11.22 3.10 -3.46
CA LEU A 76 -11.72 2.59 -2.18
C LEU A 76 -11.42 3.54 -1.01
N ASP A 77 -10.21 4.10 -0.94
CA ASP A 77 -9.83 5.08 0.09
C ASP A 77 -10.71 6.34 0.01
N TYR A 78 -10.90 6.91 -1.19
CA TYR A 78 -11.73 8.10 -1.34
C TYR A 78 -13.21 7.85 -1.01
N LYS A 79 -13.75 6.65 -1.29
CA LYS A 79 -15.12 6.30 -0.89
C LYS A 79 -15.32 6.36 0.64
N ASN A 80 -14.26 6.15 1.42
CA ASN A 80 -14.32 6.16 2.88
C ASN A 80 -13.91 7.52 3.48
N GLU A 81 -12.87 8.15 2.93
CA GLU A 81 -12.28 9.39 3.50
C GLU A 81 -12.75 10.67 2.79
N GLU A 82 -13.29 10.58 1.57
CA GLU A 82 -13.79 11.69 0.74
C GLU A 82 -12.82 12.89 0.61
N SER A 83 -11.50 12.62 0.65
CA SER A 83 -10.48 13.66 0.72
C SER A 83 -9.61 13.75 -0.53
N LYS A 84 -9.78 14.84 -1.30
CA LYS A 84 -8.94 15.13 -2.48
C LYS A 84 -7.48 15.40 -2.11
N VAL A 85 -7.26 15.98 -0.94
CA VAL A 85 -5.91 16.24 -0.40
C VAL A 85 -5.19 14.90 -0.21
N ARG A 86 -5.86 13.92 0.39
CA ARG A 86 -5.29 12.60 0.63
C ARG A 86 -4.95 11.89 -0.68
N ASN A 87 -5.79 11.99 -1.70
CA ASN A 87 -5.49 11.49 -3.05
C ASN A 87 -4.22 12.12 -3.66
N ASN A 88 -4.09 13.45 -3.53
CA ASN A 88 -2.91 14.16 -4.02
C ASN A 88 -1.64 13.74 -3.25
N VAL A 89 -1.76 13.53 -1.92
CA VAL A 89 -0.66 13.06 -1.07
C VAL A 89 -0.21 11.66 -1.50
N PHE A 90 -1.13 10.72 -1.77
CA PHE A 90 -0.77 9.40 -2.28
C PHE A 90 -0.01 9.49 -3.61
N THR A 91 -0.48 10.33 -4.54
CA THR A 91 0.17 10.57 -5.85
C THR A 91 1.57 11.19 -5.69
N LEU A 92 1.72 12.10 -4.74
CA LEU A 92 3.01 12.71 -4.41
C LEU A 92 3.98 11.65 -3.84
N TYR A 93 3.50 10.82 -2.91
CA TYR A 93 4.30 9.78 -2.29
C TYR A 93 4.64 8.63 -3.26
N THR A 94 3.75 8.25 -4.17
CA THR A 94 4.09 7.29 -5.24
C THR A 94 5.06 7.89 -6.25
N GLY A 95 5.11 9.23 -6.35
CA GLY A 95 5.88 9.94 -7.37
C GLY A 95 5.34 9.68 -8.78
N SER A 96 4.09 9.23 -8.88
CA SER A 96 3.41 8.84 -10.11
C SER A 96 1.91 9.10 -10.03
N SER A 97 1.34 9.64 -11.11
CA SER A 97 -0.11 9.78 -11.26
C SER A 97 -0.73 8.49 -11.79
N VAL A 98 -2.01 8.27 -11.49
CA VAL A 98 -2.80 7.20 -12.11
C VAL A 98 -2.94 7.51 -13.61
N VAL A 99 -2.46 6.59 -14.45
CA VAL A 99 -2.31 6.84 -15.89
C VAL A 99 -3.64 6.72 -16.66
N ALA A 100 -4.60 5.95 -16.16
CA ALA A 100 -5.92 5.81 -16.77
C ALA A 100 -7.00 5.41 -15.76
N ASP A 101 -8.26 5.68 -16.11
CA ASP A 101 -9.42 5.31 -15.31
C ASP A 101 -9.72 3.80 -15.45
N ALA A 102 -9.40 3.04 -14.40
CA ALA A 102 -9.65 1.60 -14.32
C ALA A 102 -11.12 1.20 -14.58
N ARG A 103 -12.09 2.08 -14.34
CA ARG A 103 -13.51 1.81 -14.63
C ARG A 103 -13.79 1.71 -16.13
N GLU A 104 -12.95 2.31 -16.94
CA GLU A 104 -13.06 2.29 -18.41
C GLU A 104 -12.10 1.30 -19.04
N VAL A 105 -10.83 1.31 -18.63
CA VAL A 105 -9.78 0.52 -19.31
C VAL A 105 -9.73 -0.94 -18.90
N LEU A 106 -10.47 -1.36 -17.86
CA LEU A 106 -10.62 -2.78 -17.50
C LEU A 106 -11.82 -3.46 -18.20
N LYS A 107 -12.27 -2.89 -19.32
CA LYS A 107 -13.28 -3.48 -20.19
C LYS A 107 -12.66 -3.80 -21.55
N CYS A 108 -12.87 -5.00 -22.07
CA CYS A 108 -12.40 -5.37 -23.43
C CYS A 108 -13.34 -4.93 -24.56
N SER A 109 -14.58 -4.52 -24.22
CA SER A 109 -15.59 -3.95 -25.13
C SER A 109 -16.70 -3.23 -24.34
N GLU A 110 -17.63 -2.55 -25.02
CA GLU A 110 -18.79 -1.90 -24.37
C GLU A 110 -19.70 -2.91 -23.64
N ASP A 111 -19.85 -4.11 -24.20
CA ASP A 111 -20.61 -5.22 -23.65
C ASP A 111 -19.73 -6.20 -22.84
N CYS A 112 -18.64 -5.70 -22.24
CA CYS A 112 -17.70 -6.54 -21.51
C CYS A 112 -18.38 -7.25 -20.33
N GLU A 113 -18.35 -8.60 -20.33
CA GLU A 113 -18.95 -9.40 -19.25
C GLU A 113 -18.09 -9.42 -17.97
N ALA A 114 -16.79 -9.15 -18.09
CA ALA A 114 -15.88 -9.10 -16.95
C ALA A 114 -16.13 -7.83 -16.12
N ASP A 115 -16.39 -8.01 -14.84
CA ASP A 115 -16.59 -6.93 -13.87
C ASP A 115 -15.31 -6.74 -13.03
N LEU A 116 -14.19 -6.51 -13.73
CA LEU A 116 -12.85 -6.49 -13.13
C LEU A 116 -12.68 -5.38 -12.09
N PHE A 117 -13.18 -4.17 -12.38
CA PHE A 117 -13.13 -3.05 -11.43
C PHE A 117 -13.80 -3.43 -10.09
N ASN A 118 -15.06 -3.89 -10.12
CA ASN A 118 -15.75 -4.24 -8.88
C ASN A 118 -15.17 -5.50 -8.24
N SER A 119 -14.65 -6.44 -9.04
CA SER A 119 -13.96 -7.61 -8.49
C SER A 119 -12.75 -7.19 -7.67
N PHE A 120 -11.88 -6.30 -8.16
CA PHE A 120 -10.78 -5.74 -7.38
C PHE A 120 -11.24 -4.90 -6.20
N PHE A 121 -12.24 -4.03 -6.41
CA PHE A 121 -12.78 -3.15 -5.37
C PHE A 121 -13.24 -3.95 -4.14
N ASN A 122 -13.74 -5.17 -4.34
CA ASN A 122 -14.18 -6.07 -3.29
C ASN A 122 -13.13 -7.16 -2.92
N SER A 123 -11.89 -7.02 -3.39
CA SER A 123 -10.75 -7.92 -3.12
C SER A 123 -9.56 -7.18 -2.48
N PHE A 124 -9.83 -6.10 -1.73
CA PHE A 124 -8.78 -5.29 -1.10
C PHE A 124 -8.02 -6.07 -0.02
N GLU A 125 -8.69 -6.99 0.68
CA GLU A 125 -8.08 -7.97 1.59
C GLU A 125 -8.35 -9.38 1.09
N VAL A 126 -7.31 -10.19 0.94
CA VAL A 126 -7.43 -11.58 0.49
C VAL A 126 -6.73 -12.50 1.49
N SER A 127 -7.29 -13.68 1.75
CA SER A 127 -6.79 -14.60 2.77
C SER A 127 -6.94 -16.07 2.37
N ASP A 128 -5.85 -16.83 2.37
CA ASP A 128 -5.90 -18.30 2.26
C ASP A 128 -6.23 -18.98 3.59
N SER A 129 -5.87 -18.32 4.71
CA SER A 129 -6.15 -18.80 6.05
C SER A 129 -6.09 -17.65 7.05
N ASN A 130 -6.56 -17.87 8.29
CA ASN A 130 -6.48 -16.87 9.35
C ASN A 130 -5.06 -16.31 9.58
N TYR A 131 -4.00 -17.03 9.16
CA TYR A 131 -2.59 -16.64 9.33
C TYR A 131 -1.88 -16.28 8.03
N LYS A 132 -2.60 -16.32 6.90
CA LYS A 132 -2.05 -16.07 5.57
C LYS A 132 -3.01 -15.14 4.81
N ALA A 133 -2.83 -13.84 5.01
CA ALA A 133 -3.65 -12.79 4.44
C ALA A 133 -2.78 -11.64 3.92
N VAL A 134 -3.29 -10.86 2.98
CA VAL A 134 -2.61 -9.70 2.41
C VAL A 134 -3.61 -8.60 2.09
N ASP A 135 -3.26 -7.35 2.42
CA ASP A 135 -3.91 -6.17 1.87
C ASP A 135 -3.31 -5.90 0.47
N PHE A 136 -4.10 -6.15 -0.57
CA PHE A 136 -3.67 -5.96 -1.95
C PHE A 136 -3.57 -4.49 -2.33
N GLY A 137 -4.34 -3.61 -1.69
CA GLY A 137 -4.25 -2.17 -1.88
C GLY A 137 -2.87 -1.64 -1.44
N HIS A 138 -2.45 -1.99 -0.23
CA HIS A 138 -1.14 -1.62 0.33
C HIS A 138 0.01 -2.21 -0.48
N LEU A 139 -0.14 -3.47 -0.92
CA LEU A 139 0.82 -4.12 -1.80
C LEU A 139 1.00 -3.34 -3.11
N ILE A 140 -0.08 -3.03 -3.83
CA ILE A 140 0.03 -2.43 -5.17
C ILE A 140 0.48 -0.97 -5.12
N ILE A 141 0.13 -0.20 -4.08
CA ILE A 141 0.62 1.18 -3.93
C ILE A 141 2.12 1.22 -3.62
N GLY A 142 2.63 0.29 -2.81
CA GLY A 142 4.07 0.22 -2.57
C GLY A 142 4.84 -0.32 -3.77
N MET A 143 4.27 -1.25 -4.56
CA MET A 143 4.83 -1.61 -5.87
C MET A 143 4.95 -0.40 -6.79
N ASP A 144 3.91 0.45 -6.87
CA ASP A 144 3.97 1.67 -7.69
C ASP A 144 5.03 2.65 -7.17
N SER A 145 5.08 2.86 -5.85
CA SER A 145 6.06 3.75 -5.21
C SER A 145 7.50 3.29 -5.44
N ARG A 146 7.74 1.97 -5.54
CA ARG A 146 9.08 1.41 -5.81
C ARG A 146 9.58 1.69 -7.23
N ARG A 147 8.72 2.07 -8.16
CA ARG A 147 9.14 2.45 -9.53
C ARG A 147 9.78 3.83 -9.57
N SER A 148 9.38 4.70 -8.66
CA SER A 148 9.86 6.08 -8.59
C SER A 148 11.17 6.16 -7.78
N TRP A 149 12.24 6.66 -8.41
CA TRP A 149 13.49 6.96 -7.70
C TRP A 149 13.27 7.95 -6.54
N THR A 150 12.48 8.99 -6.78
CA THR A 150 12.14 10.00 -5.78
C THR A 150 11.44 9.36 -4.58
N SER A 151 10.46 8.49 -4.83
CA SER A 151 9.67 7.85 -3.79
C SER A 151 10.47 6.84 -2.97
N LYS A 152 11.53 6.25 -3.53
CA LYS A 152 12.45 5.35 -2.82
C LYS A 152 13.56 6.06 -2.04
N THR A 153 13.91 7.29 -2.43
CA THR A 153 15.18 7.92 -2.02
C THR A 153 15.01 9.24 -1.30
N VAL A 154 13.99 10.03 -1.66
CA VAL A 154 13.79 11.37 -1.10
C VAL A 154 12.93 11.24 0.14
N SER A 155 13.50 11.65 1.28
CA SER A 155 12.77 11.69 2.54
C SER A 155 11.75 12.83 2.55
N LEU A 156 10.50 12.47 2.84
CA LEU A 156 9.34 13.32 3.02
C LEU A 156 8.69 12.92 4.35
N ASN A 157 8.55 13.83 5.31
CA ASN A 157 7.73 13.62 6.52
C ASN A 157 8.10 12.38 7.35
N GLY A 158 9.39 12.16 7.60
CA GLY A 158 9.88 11.07 8.46
C GLY A 158 10.31 9.82 7.71
N GLY A 159 9.66 9.47 6.60
CA GLY A 159 10.06 8.38 5.71
C GLY A 159 10.35 8.88 4.29
N THR A 160 10.47 7.97 3.34
CA THR A 160 10.37 8.22 1.89
C THR A 160 8.92 8.08 1.43
N GLY A 161 8.64 8.42 0.17
CA GLY A 161 7.29 8.24 -0.40
C GLY A 161 6.80 6.78 -0.30
N LEU A 162 7.68 5.81 -0.56
CA LEU A 162 7.39 4.39 -0.41
C LEU A 162 7.01 4.02 1.04
N GLU A 163 7.83 4.44 2.01
CA GLU A 163 7.60 4.16 3.42
C GLU A 163 6.29 4.79 3.91
N ASN A 164 6.01 6.03 3.52
CA ASN A 164 4.80 6.75 3.89
C ASN A 164 3.52 6.18 3.26
N ASN A 165 3.61 5.59 2.07
CA ASN A 165 2.48 4.89 1.43
C ASN A 165 2.23 3.49 2.01
N THR A 166 3.13 3.01 2.88
CA THR A 166 3.08 1.67 3.45
C THR A 166 3.23 1.75 4.98
N TRP A 167 4.20 1.06 5.55
CA TRP A 167 4.32 0.80 6.99
C TRP A 167 4.54 2.05 7.85
N VAL A 168 5.18 3.12 7.33
CA VAL A 168 5.36 4.38 8.10
C VAL A 168 4.07 5.18 8.15
N GLY A 169 3.29 5.19 7.06
CA GLY A 169 1.97 5.83 7.04
C GLY A 169 1.06 5.26 8.12
N ASP A 170 1.02 3.94 8.20
CA ASP A 170 0.19 3.20 9.14
C ASP A 170 0.72 3.27 10.59
N LEU A 171 1.99 2.97 10.81
CA LEU A 171 2.54 2.91 12.18
C LEU A 171 2.86 4.30 12.75
N GLY A 172 3.24 5.26 11.91
CA GLY A 172 3.36 6.67 12.28
C GLY A 172 2.00 7.31 12.55
N GLY A 173 0.99 7.04 11.72
CA GLY A 173 -0.39 7.45 11.99
C GLY A 173 -0.94 6.84 13.28
N GLY A 174 -0.65 5.56 13.53
CA GLY A 174 -0.98 4.86 14.77
C GLY A 174 -0.28 5.45 16.00
N THR A 175 0.97 5.89 15.84
CA THR A 175 1.74 6.62 16.88
C THR A 175 1.04 7.93 17.26
N ALA A 176 0.68 8.76 16.27
CA ALA A 176 -0.06 10.00 16.51
C ALA A 176 -1.40 9.73 17.23
N LYS A 177 -2.14 8.72 16.76
CA LYS A 177 -3.42 8.33 17.36
C LYS A 177 -3.27 7.87 18.81
N LEU A 178 -2.28 7.05 19.11
CA LEU A 178 -1.99 6.57 20.46
C LEU A 178 -1.63 7.71 21.40
N ALA A 179 -0.78 8.63 20.95
CA ALA A 179 -0.37 9.78 21.74
C ALA A 179 -1.55 10.71 22.09
N LEU A 180 -2.43 10.99 21.13
CA LEU A 180 -3.67 11.73 21.37
C LEU A 180 -4.58 11.02 22.38
N ASP A 181 -4.70 9.69 22.28
CA ASP A 181 -5.46 8.93 23.26
C ASP A 181 -4.83 8.96 24.65
N ARG A 182 -3.49 9.03 24.75
CA ARG A 182 -2.75 9.11 26.01
C ARG A 182 -2.90 10.44 26.74
N VAL A 183 -3.24 11.53 26.04
CA VAL A 183 -3.65 12.77 26.69
C VAL A 183 -4.85 12.53 27.60
N LYS A 184 -5.81 11.69 27.17
CA LYS A 184 -7.02 11.35 27.94
C LYS A 184 -6.82 10.16 28.86
N ASN A 185 -6.03 9.17 28.43
CA ASN A 185 -5.73 7.97 29.20
C ASN A 185 -4.24 7.60 29.07
N PRO A 186 -3.37 8.13 29.95
CA PRO A 186 -1.93 7.87 29.90
C PRO A 186 -1.55 6.39 29.99
N SER A 187 -2.42 5.55 30.55
CA SER A 187 -2.19 4.11 30.67
C SER A 187 -2.52 3.30 29.40
N LYS A 188 -3.00 3.96 28.33
CA LYS A 188 -3.35 3.26 27.10
C LYS A 188 -2.10 2.66 26.46
N ARG A 189 -2.20 1.37 26.14
CA ARG A 189 -1.10 0.55 25.63
C ARG A 189 -1.02 0.60 24.11
N SER A 190 0.19 0.70 23.59
CA SER A 190 0.53 0.64 22.16
C SER A 190 0.00 -0.62 21.45
N ARG A 191 -0.08 -1.75 22.15
CA ARG A 191 -0.71 -3.00 21.64
C ARG A 191 -2.10 -2.79 21.02
N THR A 192 -2.81 -1.74 21.44
CA THR A 192 -4.16 -1.43 20.95
C THR A 192 -4.16 -0.92 19.51
N MET A 193 -3.03 -0.46 18.99
CA MET A 193 -2.84 -0.07 17.59
C MET A 193 -2.52 -1.25 16.66
N PHE A 194 -2.38 -2.46 17.22
CA PHE A 194 -2.10 -3.69 16.47
C PHE A 194 -3.25 -4.70 16.62
N PRO A 195 -4.46 -4.41 16.12
CA PRO A 195 -5.56 -5.35 16.18
C PRO A 195 -5.28 -6.58 15.30
N ILE A 196 -5.86 -7.73 15.68
CA ILE A 196 -5.76 -8.98 14.89
C ILE A 196 -6.71 -8.94 13.68
N SER A 197 -7.78 -8.14 13.77
CA SER A 197 -8.82 -8.01 12.76
C SER A 197 -9.11 -6.54 12.46
N GLY A 198 -9.53 -6.24 11.23
CA GLY A 198 -9.76 -4.89 10.74
C GLY A 198 -8.57 -4.35 9.94
N SER A 199 -8.68 -3.13 9.46
CA SER A 199 -7.79 -2.52 8.45
C SER A 199 -7.13 -1.22 8.91
N SER A 200 -6.87 -1.09 10.22
CA SER A 200 -6.38 0.18 10.81
C SER A 200 -4.96 0.08 11.33
N TYR A 201 -4.08 0.97 10.84
CA TYR A 201 -2.72 1.18 11.34
C TYR A 201 -1.92 -0.14 11.37
N GLY A 202 -1.44 -0.58 12.53
CA GLY A 202 -0.71 -1.85 12.70
C GLY A 202 -1.60 -3.09 12.66
N ALA A 203 -2.77 -3.01 12.01
CA ALA A 203 -3.58 -4.18 11.73
C ALA A 203 -2.77 -5.17 10.89
N MET A 204 -2.88 -6.45 11.25
CA MET A 204 -2.05 -7.50 10.65
C MET A 204 -2.15 -7.57 9.12
N VAL A 205 -3.37 -7.49 8.57
CA VAL A 205 -3.56 -7.62 7.11
C VAL A 205 -2.91 -6.46 6.36
N ASN A 206 -2.96 -5.24 6.91
CA ASN A 206 -2.24 -4.08 6.39
C ASN A 206 -0.73 -4.32 6.43
N LEU A 207 -0.18 -4.76 7.57
CA LEU A 207 1.25 -5.02 7.69
C LEU A 207 1.74 -6.08 6.69
N GLU A 208 0.96 -7.14 6.48
CA GLU A 208 1.27 -8.14 5.45
C GLU A 208 1.25 -7.52 4.04
N GLY A 209 0.33 -6.60 3.75
CA GLY A 209 0.30 -5.81 2.52
C GLY A 209 1.51 -4.89 2.36
N ASP A 210 1.85 -4.14 3.40
CA ASP A 210 3.01 -3.24 3.44
C ASP A 210 4.30 -4.00 3.15
N ILE A 211 4.47 -5.18 3.73
CA ILE A 211 5.67 -6.01 3.57
C ILE A 211 5.68 -6.68 2.20
N ALA A 212 4.54 -7.16 1.72
CA ALA A 212 4.41 -7.67 0.36
C ALA A 212 4.81 -6.60 -0.67
N ALA A 213 4.50 -5.33 -0.42
CA ALA A 213 4.85 -4.22 -1.30
C ALA A 213 6.37 -4.11 -1.57
N TYR A 214 7.20 -4.55 -0.63
CA TYR A 214 8.66 -4.56 -0.75
C TYR A 214 9.21 -5.86 -1.35
N VAL A 215 8.52 -6.98 -1.13
CA VAL A 215 9.03 -8.32 -1.47
C VAL A 215 8.54 -8.79 -2.84
N VAL A 216 7.33 -8.41 -3.27
CA VAL A 216 6.82 -8.76 -4.61
C VAL A 216 7.73 -8.14 -5.68
N GLY A 217 8.20 -8.95 -6.63
CA GLY A 217 9.09 -8.50 -7.70
C GLY A 217 10.51 -8.12 -7.26
N MET A 218 10.92 -8.41 -6.01
CA MET A 218 12.31 -8.18 -5.57
C MET A 218 13.30 -9.15 -6.21
N ASP A 219 14.56 -8.71 -6.34
CA ASP A 219 15.72 -9.57 -6.68
C ASP A 219 16.23 -10.28 -5.42
N GLU A 220 16.21 -11.61 -5.40
CA GLU A 220 16.70 -12.40 -4.26
C GLU A 220 18.22 -12.37 -4.13
N GLU A 221 18.96 -12.15 -5.23
CA GLU A 221 20.41 -12.05 -5.21
C GLU A 221 20.88 -10.74 -4.57
N SER A 222 19.98 -9.75 -4.47
CA SER A 222 20.20 -8.42 -3.90
C SER A 222 19.25 -8.12 -2.74
N ASP A 223 19.06 -9.06 -1.81
CA ASP A 223 18.01 -9.08 -0.78
C ASP A 223 17.88 -7.87 0.19
N SER A 224 18.79 -6.91 0.12
CA SER A 224 18.80 -5.67 0.94
C SER A 224 18.53 -4.40 0.13
N LYS A 225 18.33 -4.53 -1.18
CA LYS A 225 18.04 -3.44 -2.10
C LYS A 225 16.53 -3.33 -2.33
N ILE A 226 16.06 -2.10 -2.53
CA ILE A 226 14.67 -1.83 -2.90
C ILE A 226 14.64 -1.57 -4.42
N ASP A 227 14.40 -2.64 -5.16
CA ASP A 227 14.39 -2.60 -6.63
C ASP A 227 13.05 -2.15 -7.21
N ASP A 228 13.05 -1.74 -8.48
CA ASP A 228 11.81 -1.58 -9.23
C ASP A 228 11.22 -2.98 -9.48
N PRO A 229 9.95 -3.27 -9.11
CA PRO A 229 9.35 -4.57 -9.38
C PRO A 229 9.29 -4.94 -10.88
N THR A 230 9.38 -3.97 -11.80
CA THR A 230 9.38 -4.23 -13.25
C THR A 230 10.74 -4.67 -13.79
N ASP A 231 11.82 -4.57 -13.00
CA ASP A 231 13.16 -4.99 -13.43
C ASP A 231 13.27 -6.52 -13.56
N ASN A 232 12.44 -7.28 -12.82
CA ASN A 232 12.54 -8.74 -12.71
C ASN A 232 11.36 -9.50 -13.36
N PHE A 233 10.24 -8.82 -13.63
CA PHE A 233 9.03 -9.42 -14.16
C PHE A 233 8.40 -8.50 -15.20
N GLU A 234 7.83 -9.10 -16.25
CA GLU A 234 7.04 -8.36 -17.25
C GLU A 234 5.57 -8.24 -16.83
N MET A 235 5.10 -9.11 -15.92
CA MET A 235 3.70 -9.21 -15.52
C MET A 235 3.54 -9.21 -13.99
N ILE A 236 2.53 -8.50 -13.49
CA ILE A 236 2.19 -8.39 -12.07
C ILE A 236 1.79 -9.76 -11.50
N HIS A 237 0.97 -10.53 -12.21
CA HIS A 237 0.50 -11.83 -11.72
C HIS A 237 1.64 -12.84 -11.54
N GLU A 238 2.70 -12.76 -12.36
CA GLU A 238 3.90 -13.59 -12.21
C GLU A 238 4.69 -13.22 -10.96
N ALA A 239 4.90 -11.92 -10.71
CA ALA A 239 5.55 -11.43 -9.50
C ALA A 239 4.76 -11.81 -8.23
N LEU A 240 3.43 -11.75 -8.27
CA LEU A 240 2.56 -12.18 -7.18
C LEU A 240 2.65 -13.69 -6.95
N LYS A 241 2.61 -14.49 -8.03
CA LYS A 241 2.72 -15.94 -7.94
C LYS A 241 4.05 -16.34 -7.30
N ASP A 242 5.16 -15.75 -7.76
CA ASP A 242 6.47 -15.96 -7.17
C ASP A 242 6.50 -15.59 -5.68
N TYR A 243 5.92 -14.44 -5.31
CA TYR A 243 5.81 -14.04 -3.92
C TYR A 243 5.07 -15.07 -3.06
N PHE A 244 3.88 -15.49 -3.48
CA PHE A 244 3.04 -16.39 -2.70
C PHE A 244 3.56 -17.83 -2.64
N ASP A 245 4.22 -18.30 -3.70
CA ASP A 245 4.73 -19.67 -3.81
C ASP A 245 6.13 -19.82 -3.21
N ASN A 246 7.02 -18.84 -3.40
CA ASN A 246 8.44 -18.98 -3.12
C ASN A 246 8.94 -18.06 -1.98
N LYS A 247 8.40 -16.84 -1.87
CA LYS A 247 8.93 -15.81 -0.95
C LYS A 247 8.14 -15.65 0.34
N TRP A 248 6.90 -16.14 0.40
CA TRP A 248 6.02 -15.97 1.55
C TRP A 248 6.69 -16.33 2.89
N ASP A 249 7.39 -17.47 2.93
CA ASP A 249 8.04 -17.97 4.14
C ASP A 249 9.29 -17.16 4.54
N LYS A 250 9.80 -16.28 3.68
CA LYS A 250 10.96 -15.42 3.93
C LYS A 250 10.63 -13.93 3.92
N ARG A 251 9.36 -13.56 3.74
CA ARG A 251 8.92 -12.17 3.55
C ARG A 251 9.43 -11.21 4.63
N SER A 252 9.34 -11.59 5.91
CA SER A 252 9.82 -10.78 7.03
C SER A 252 11.35 -10.70 7.08
N TYR A 253 12.05 -11.76 6.66
CA TYR A 253 13.51 -11.74 6.56
C TYR A 253 13.95 -10.74 5.48
N TYR A 254 13.40 -10.85 4.27
CA TYR A 254 13.73 -9.93 3.17
C TYR A 254 13.39 -8.48 3.51
N PHE A 255 12.21 -8.25 4.09
CA PHE A 255 11.83 -6.91 4.52
C PHE A 255 12.78 -6.34 5.58
N LEU A 256 13.14 -7.12 6.61
CA LEU A 256 14.14 -6.69 7.60
C LEU A 256 15.49 -6.37 6.96
N LYS A 257 15.93 -7.14 5.95
CA LYS A 257 17.16 -6.85 5.19
C LYS A 257 17.08 -5.52 4.45
N MET A 258 15.94 -5.20 3.85
CA MET A 258 15.71 -3.89 3.21
C MET A 258 15.70 -2.74 4.21
N LEU A 259 15.22 -2.98 5.44
CA LEU A 259 15.34 -2.06 6.58
C LEU A 259 16.75 -1.98 7.18
N LYS A 260 17.76 -2.58 6.54
CA LYS A 260 19.16 -2.64 7.01
C LYS A 260 19.36 -3.51 8.26
N GLY A 261 18.57 -4.58 8.38
CA GLY A 261 18.78 -5.63 9.37
C GLY A 261 20.04 -6.43 9.08
N ASP A 262 20.89 -6.55 10.10
CA ASP A 262 22.12 -7.34 10.05
C ASP A 262 21.84 -8.71 10.67
N PHE A 263 22.07 -9.77 9.90
CA PHE A 263 21.85 -11.14 10.33
C PHE A 263 23.17 -11.89 10.50
N LYS A 264 23.30 -12.61 11.61
CA LYS A 264 24.39 -13.54 11.87
C LYS A 264 23.81 -14.86 12.35
N ASP A 265 24.20 -15.96 11.70
CA ASP A 265 23.70 -17.31 12.02
C ASP A 265 22.16 -17.38 12.05
N GLY A 266 21.52 -16.68 11.11
CA GLY A 266 20.05 -16.60 10.98
C GLY A 266 19.35 -15.68 11.97
N LYS A 267 20.08 -14.98 12.85
CA LYS A 267 19.51 -14.09 13.87
C LYS A 267 19.83 -12.63 13.60
N LEU A 268 18.84 -11.76 13.80
CA LEU A 268 19.02 -10.32 13.73
C LEU A 268 19.88 -9.83 14.91
N ILE A 269 21.05 -9.25 14.62
CA ILE A 269 22.01 -8.82 15.65
C ILE A 269 21.96 -7.32 15.97
N ASN A 270 21.33 -6.51 15.12
CA ASN A 270 21.22 -5.06 15.26
C ASN A 270 19.79 -4.60 15.60
N LYS A 271 19.01 -5.45 16.28
CA LYS A 271 17.61 -5.22 16.65
C LYS A 271 17.36 -3.84 17.26
N ASP A 272 18.12 -3.47 18.29
CA ASP A 272 17.87 -2.23 19.04
C ASP A 272 18.06 -1.00 18.16
N LYS A 273 19.04 -1.03 17.24
CA LYS A 273 19.27 0.02 16.25
C LYS A 273 18.10 0.14 15.26
N LEU A 274 17.52 -0.99 14.81
CA LEU A 274 16.33 -0.94 13.96
C LEU A 274 15.12 -0.35 14.70
N ILE A 275 14.92 -0.72 15.97
CA ILE A 275 13.84 -0.15 16.79
C ILE A 275 14.01 1.36 16.92
N GLU A 276 15.21 1.85 17.22
CA GLU A 276 15.51 3.28 17.31
C GLU A 276 15.23 4.00 15.99
N ASN A 277 15.76 3.50 14.87
CA ASN A 277 15.53 4.08 13.54
C ASN A 277 14.03 4.14 13.19
N CYS A 278 13.29 3.05 13.40
CA CYS A 278 11.85 3.03 13.16
C CYS A 278 11.11 4.01 14.09
N ALA A 279 11.50 4.12 15.35
CA ALA A 279 10.88 5.03 16.30
C ALA A 279 11.05 6.50 15.90
N GLU A 280 12.24 6.89 15.40
CA GLU A 280 12.48 8.24 14.89
C GLU A 280 11.58 8.55 13.68
N ILE A 281 11.54 7.64 12.70
CA ILE A 281 10.73 7.77 11.48
C ILE A 281 9.24 7.86 11.82
N PHE A 282 8.75 7.01 12.74
CA PHE A 282 7.35 7.04 13.18
C PHE A 282 7.00 8.31 13.93
N GLU A 283 7.91 8.83 14.77
CA GLU A 283 7.72 10.11 15.47
C GLU A 283 7.57 11.26 14.48
N ASP A 284 8.47 11.35 13.51
CA ASP A 284 8.48 12.43 12.52
C ASP A 284 7.23 12.39 11.63
N PHE A 285 6.81 11.20 11.18
CA PHE A 285 5.55 11.05 10.46
C PHE A 285 4.34 11.39 11.35
N ALA A 286 4.35 11.00 12.62
CA ALA A 286 3.27 11.29 13.56
C ALA A 286 3.06 12.81 13.73
N PHE A 287 4.13 13.61 13.80
CA PHE A 287 4.03 15.07 13.82
C PHE A 287 3.34 15.62 12.58
N TYR A 288 3.77 15.20 11.40
CA TYR A 288 3.18 15.65 10.14
C TYR A 288 1.70 15.23 10.02
N TYR A 289 1.42 13.95 10.24
CA TYR A 289 0.06 13.39 10.14
C TYR A 289 -0.90 14.07 11.11
N ALA A 290 -0.46 14.31 12.34
CA ALA A 290 -1.30 14.94 13.35
C ALA A 290 -1.52 16.44 13.04
N ALA A 291 -0.51 17.15 12.52
CA ALA A 291 -0.63 18.54 12.10
C ALA A 291 -1.63 18.77 10.94
N LEU A 292 -1.83 17.76 10.07
CA LEU A 292 -2.85 17.80 9.02
C LEU A 292 -4.29 17.64 9.55
N ARG A 293 -4.47 17.10 10.76
CA ARG A 293 -5.77 16.62 11.24
C ARG A 293 -6.29 17.31 12.50
N TYR A 294 -5.39 17.90 13.30
CA TYR A 294 -5.72 18.42 14.63
C TYR A 294 -5.19 19.84 14.82
N THR A 295 -5.80 20.58 15.75
CA THR A 295 -5.35 21.95 16.05
C THR A 295 -4.09 21.96 16.92
N LYS A 296 -3.38 23.10 16.95
CA LYS A 296 -2.18 23.27 17.79
C LYS A 296 -2.48 22.97 19.27
N GLU A 297 -3.66 23.34 19.76
CA GLU A 297 -4.10 23.12 21.14
C GLU A 297 -4.29 21.63 21.47
N GLU A 298 -4.74 20.83 20.49
CA GLU A 298 -4.86 19.38 20.64
C GLU A 298 -3.51 18.69 20.58
N LEU A 299 -2.60 19.19 19.74
CA LEU A 299 -1.27 18.61 19.52
C LEU A 299 -0.28 18.91 20.63
N ALA A 300 -0.34 20.11 21.23
CA ALA A 300 0.57 20.53 22.29
C ALA A 300 0.66 19.50 23.44
N PRO A 301 -0.43 19.02 24.06
CA PRO A 301 -0.33 18.00 25.10
C PRO A 301 0.07 16.61 24.56
N ALA A 302 -0.35 16.25 23.35
CA ALA A 302 -0.07 14.94 22.75
C ALA A 302 1.40 14.75 22.35
N SER A 303 2.07 15.83 21.93
CA SER A 303 3.45 15.80 21.44
C SER A 303 4.46 15.22 22.43
N SER A 304 4.23 15.37 23.74
CA SER A 304 5.05 14.76 24.80
C SER A 304 4.96 13.23 24.86
N TYR A 305 4.03 12.63 24.13
CA TYR A 305 3.86 11.18 23.98
C TYR A 305 4.33 10.65 22.62
N PHE A 306 4.74 11.48 21.66
CA PHE A 306 5.06 10.99 20.31
C PHE A 306 6.27 10.06 20.32
N TYR A 307 7.40 10.50 20.90
CA TYR A 307 8.59 9.66 21.01
C TYR A 307 8.38 8.40 21.89
N PRO A 308 7.81 8.48 23.10
CA PRO A 308 7.50 7.28 23.88
C PRO A 308 6.57 6.30 23.15
N ALA A 309 5.54 6.81 22.46
CA ALA A 309 4.65 5.98 21.66
C ALA A 309 5.38 5.34 20.48
N SER A 310 6.26 6.07 19.80
CA SER A 310 6.97 5.56 18.63
C SER A 310 7.95 4.44 18.99
N GLN A 311 8.66 4.55 20.12
CA GLN A 311 9.53 3.48 20.62
C GLN A 311 8.75 2.19 20.91
N GLU A 312 7.60 2.29 21.55
CA GLU A 312 6.75 1.13 21.81
C GLU A 312 6.19 0.51 20.51
N MET A 313 5.75 1.35 19.57
CA MET A 313 5.23 0.89 18.27
C MET A 313 6.32 0.18 17.46
N ALA A 314 7.52 0.76 17.39
CA ALA A 314 8.69 0.18 16.73
C ALA A 314 9.11 -1.14 17.36
N SER A 315 9.14 -1.22 18.69
CA SER A 315 9.45 -2.48 19.38
C SER A 315 8.45 -3.58 19.02
N ILE A 316 7.14 -3.31 19.06
CA ILE A 316 6.11 -4.30 18.71
C ILE A 316 6.26 -4.75 17.25
N PHE A 317 6.50 -3.80 16.35
CA PHE A 317 6.66 -4.08 14.92
C PHE A 317 7.86 -4.97 14.63
N ILE A 318 9.06 -4.59 15.10
CA ILE A 318 10.29 -5.35 14.90
C ILE A 318 10.21 -6.73 15.57
N ASP A 319 9.61 -6.83 16.77
CA ASP A 319 9.36 -8.12 17.42
C ASP A 319 8.45 -9.03 16.59
N GLY A 320 7.40 -8.45 15.99
CA GLY A 320 6.49 -9.18 15.10
C GLY A 320 7.20 -9.74 13.87
N LEU A 321 8.08 -8.96 13.25
CA LEU A 321 8.89 -9.38 12.11
C LEU A 321 9.87 -10.50 12.49
N ILE A 322 10.62 -10.34 13.58
CA ILE A 322 11.58 -11.35 14.07
C ILE A 322 10.86 -12.67 14.35
N HIS A 323 9.68 -12.61 14.99
CA HIS A 323 8.90 -13.82 15.27
C HIS A 323 8.56 -14.60 13.99
N VAL A 324 8.22 -13.90 12.90
CA VAL A 324 7.87 -14.54 11.62
C VAL A 324 9.11 -15.05 10.88
N VAL A 325 10.28 -14.43 11.06
CA VAL A 325 11.55 -15.03 10.60
C VAL A 325 11.75 -16.42 11.23
N ASP A 326 11.50 -16.54 12.54
CA ASP A 326 11.63 -17.81 13.27
C ASP A 326 10.44 -18.76 13.04
N ASN A 327 9.27 -18.23 12.66
CA ASN A 327 8.03 -18.96 12.45
C ASN A 327 7.35 -18.54 11.13
N PRO A 328 7.88 -18.94 9.96
CA PRO A 328 7.45 -18.45 8.64
C PRO A 328 5.95 -18.55 8.32
N LYS A 329 5.27 -19.53 8.91
CA LYS A 329 3.83 -19.81 8.70
C LYS A 329 2.92 -18.94 9.57
N ASP A 330 3.48 -18.19 10.51
CA ASP A 330 2.73 -17.25 11.32
C ASP A 330 2.53 -15.92 10.59
N MET A 331 1.46 -15.25 10.98
CA MET A 331 1.14 -13.86 10.67
C MET A 331 2.08 -12.86 11.37
N ILE A 332 2.30 -11.70 10.75
CA ILE A 332 2.94 -10.56 11.37
C ILE A 332 1.92 -9.87 12.30
N ALA A 333 2.14 -10.04 13.60
CA ALA A 333 1.22 -9.55 14.62
C ALA A 333 2.00 -9.12 15.85
N ARG A 334 1.33 -8.37 16.74
CA ARG A 334 1.90 -8.02 18.05
C ARG A 334 2.32 -9.28 18.83
N ARG A 335 3.59 -9.34 19.24
CA ARG A 335 4.13 -10.38 20.13
C ARG A 335 4.50 -9.86 21.50
N THR A 336 4.75 -8.56 21.60
CA THR A 336 5.04 -7.87 22.85
C THR A 336 3.91 -6.93 23.25
N ASN A 337 3.93 -6.56 24.53
CA ASN A 337 2.98 -5.64 25.13
C ASN A 337 3.72 -4.72 26.11
N PRO A 338 4.56 -3.80 25.58
CA PRO A 338 5.31 -2.89 26.42
C PRO A 338 4.37 -2.12 27.35
N SER A 339 4.90 -1.78 28.53
CA SER A 339 4.22 -0.88 29.43
C SER A 339 4.26 0.53 28.84
N PRO A 340 3.20 1.35 28.99
CA PRO A 340 3.22 2.72 28.54
C PRO A 340 4.39 3.47 29.15
N GLU A 341 5.20 4.07 28.30
CA GLU A 341 6.31 4.91 28.74
C GLU A 341 5.81 6.29 29.18
N PRO A 342 6.48 6.91 30.18
CA PRO A 342 6.11 8.25 30.64
C PRO A 342 6.32 9.28 29.53
N LYS A 343 5.61 10.41 29.63
CA LYS A 343 5.83 11.57 28.76
C LYS A 343 7.29 12.04 28.81
N THR A 344 7.82 12.47 27.68
CA THR A 344 9.11 13.15 27.56
C THR A 344 8.91 14.64 27.32
N GLU A 345 9.98 15.45 27.40
CA GLU A 345 9.89 16.85 26.99
C GLU A 345 9.51 16.93 25.51
N SER A 346 8.49 17.73 25.21
CA SER A 346 8.00 17.93 23.85
C SER A 346 8.95 18.85 23.07
N ASN A 347 9.23 18.48 21.82
CA ASN A 347 9.83 19.39 20.86
C ASN A 347 8.74 20.23 20.18
N VAL A 348 8.25 21.27 20.87
CA VAL A 348 7.20 22.18 20.34
C VAL A 348 7.58 22.75 18.96
N ASN A 349 8.87 22.95 18.70
CA ASN A 349 9.38 23.40 17.41
C ASN A 349 9.08 22.39 16.28
N LYS A 350 9.04 21.07 16.55
CA LYS A 350 8.64 20.07 15.54
C LYS A 350 7.18 20.27 15.11
N ILE A 351 6.28 20.62 16.03
CA ILE A 351 4.86 20.90 15.70
C ILE A 351 4.76 22.13 14.81
N GLU A 352 5.44 23.22 15.17
CA GLU A 352 5.40 24.47 14.42
C GLU A 352 5.97 24.29 13.02
N ASN A 353 7.13 23.61 12.90
CA ASN A 353 7.73 23.27 11.62
C ASN A 353 6.82 22.38 10.75
N ALA A 354 6.11 21.41 11.35
CA ALA A 354 5.17 20.57 10.62
C ALA A 354 3.99 21.37 10.08
N ILE A 355 3.42 22.26 10.89
CA ILE A 355 2.32 23.16 10.48
C ILE A 355 2.78 24.10 9.36
N GLU A 356 3.99 24.66 9.44
CA GLU A 356 4.52 25.52 8.39
C GLU A 356 4.68 24.79 7.06
N LYS A 357 5.29 23.59 7.06
CA LYS A 357 5.45 22.77 5.85
C LYS A 357 4.13 22.44 5.16
N ILE A 358 3.06 22.24 5.94
CA ILE A 358 1.72 21.93 5.41
C ILE A 358 1.12 23.14 4.68
N LYS A 359 1.38 24.37 5.14
CA LYS A 359 0.85 25.58 4.48
C LYS A 359 1.35 25.74 3.05
N ASP A 360 2.52 25.21 2.72
CA ASP A 360 3.08 25.30 1.37
C ASP A 360 2.38 24.35 0.37
N TRP A 361 1.49 23.47 0.84
CA TRP A 361 0.79 22.48 0.02
C TRP A 361 -0.64 22.88 -0.32
N PHE A 362 -1.14 23.97 0.28
CA PHE A 362 -2.50 24.52 0.12
C PHE A 362 -2.43 25.97 -0.34
#